data_AF-A0A9X7IJ97-F1
#
_entry.id   AF-A0A9X7IJ97-F1
#
_cell.length_a   1.000
_cell.length_b   1.000
_cell.length_c   1.000
_cell.angle_alpha   90.00
_cell.angle_beta   90.00
_cell.angle_gamma   90.00
#
_symmetry.space_group_name_H-M   'P 1'
#
loop_
_entity.id
_entity.type
_entity.pdbx_description
1 polymer ?
#
loop_
_entity_poly.entity_id
_entity_poly.type
_entity_poly.pdbx_seq_one_letter_code
_entity_poly.pdbx_strand_id
1 'polypeptide(L)'
;MCWLPVISGVVRVRWRARSAIVHDVLAAGDFWGGAGSVACQEFVAQLGRNFAVIYEQANSHGQKVQSAGNNMANTDASVGSSWA
;
A
#
# COMPACT_ATOMS: atom_id res chain seq x y z
N MET A 1 10.13 13.23 -14.78
CA MET A 1 8.74 13.22 -14.25
C MET A 1 7.96 11.91 -14.53
N CYS A 2 8.61 10.75 -14.72
CA CYS A 2 7.93 9.48 -15.09
C CYS A 2 7.39 8.60 -13.94
N TRP A 3 7.58 8.96 -12.67
CA TRP A 3 7.34 8.04 -11.54
C TRP A 3 5.95 8.15 -10.86
N LEU A 4 5.24 9.27 -11.04
CA LEU A 4 3.91 9.51 -10.45
C LEU A 4 2.80 8.53 -10.91
N PRO A 5 2.71 8.10 -12.18
CA PRO A 5 1.66 7.18 -12.62
C PRO A 5 1.82 5.77 -12.02
N VAL A 6 3.07 5.32 -11.84
CA VAL A 6 3.40 3.98 -11.33
C VAL A 6 2.99 3.83 -9.86
N ILE A 7 3.28 4.84 -9.02
CA ILE A 7 2.92 4.84 -7.60
C ILE A 7 1.38 4.91 -7.43
N SER A 8 0.70 5.72 -8.24
CA SER A 8 -0.78 5.82 -8.23
C SER A 8 -1.44 4.49 -8.63
N GLY A 9 -0.86 3.78 -9.60
CA GLY A 9 -1.33 2.46 -10.05
C GLY A 9 -1.19 1.38 -8.96
N VAL A 10 -0.02 1.30 -8.31
CA VAL A 10 0.24 0.32 -7.23
C VAL A 10 -0.70 0.53 -6.04
N VAL A 11 -0.92 1.78 -5.62
CA VAL A 11 -1.87 2.10 -4.55
C VAL A 11 -3.30 1.70 -4.96
N ARG A 12 -3.71 1.97 -6.19
CA ARG A 12 -5.07 1.65 -6.70
C ARG A 12 -5.33 0.14 -6.79
N VAL A 13 -4.38 -0.66 -7.26
CA VAL A 13 -4.51 -2.13 -7.31
C VAL A 13 -4.56 -2.72 -5.90
N ARG A 14 -3.75 -2.19 -4.97
CA ARG A 14 -3.76 -2.60 -3.56
C ARG A 14 -5.09 -2.29 -2.85
N TRP A 15 -5.74 -1.16 -3.15
CA TRP A 15 -7.07 -0.81 -2.60
C TRP A 15 -8.16 -1.80 -3.03
N ARG A 16 -8.17 -2.22 -4.30
CA ARG A 16 -9.15 -3.19 -4.81
C ARG A 16 -9.02 -4.57 -4.15
N ALA A 17 -7.78 -5.03 -3.95
CA ALA A 17 -7.53 -6.33 -3.34
C ALA A 17 -8.03 -6.41 -1.89
N ARG A 18 -7.86 -5.34 -1.09
CA ARG A 18 -8.33 -5.33 0.30
C ARG A 18 -9.85 -5.41 0.43
N SER A 19 -10.58 -4.64 -0.39
CA SER A 19 -12.05 -4.67 -0.36
C SER A 19 -12.62 -6.02 -0.77
N ALA A 20 -11.98 -6.73 -1.71
CA ALA A 20 -12.39 -8.07 -2.12
C ALA A 20 -12.19 -9.11 -1.00
N ILE A 21 -11.04 -9.09 -0.32
CA ILE A 21 -10.73 -10.06 0.76
C ILE A 21 -11.70 -9.89 1.94
N VAL A 22 -12.04 -8.66 2.32
CA VAL A 22 -13.03 -8.44 3.40
C VAL A 22 -14.41 -8.95 3.00
N HIS A 23 -14.79 -8.79 1.74
CA HIS A 23 -16.08 -9.26 1.23
C HIS A 23 -16.17 -10.80 1.20
N ASP A 24 -15.10 -11.47 0.79
CA ASP A 24 -15.04 -12.94 0.76
C ASP A 24 -15.08 -13.56 2.17
N VAL A 25 -14.45 -12.89 3.14
CA VAL A 25 -14.45 -13.31 4.55
C VAL A 25 -15.84 -13.18 5.17
N LEU A 26 -16.55 -12.10 4.85
CA LEU A 26 -17.93 -11.92 5.29
C LEU A 26 -18.89 -12.91 4.62
N ALA A 27 -18.68 -13.21 3.33
CA ALA A 27 -19.43 -14.24 2.62
C ALA A 27 -19.17 -15.66 3.16
N ALA A 28 -17.95 -15.91 3.66
CA ALA A 28 -17.59 -17.14 4.36
C ALA A 28 -17.92 -17.12 5.87
N GLY A 29 -18.64 -16.09 6.35
CA GLY A 29 -18.93 -15.90 7.78
C GLY A 29 -19.66 -17.08 8.44
N ASP A 30 -20.43 -17.84 7.68
CA ASP A 30 -21.12 -19.05 8.16
C ASP A 30 -20.15 -20.13 8.67
N PHE A 31 -18.93 -20.21 8.12
CA PHE A 31 -17.88 -21.11 8.61
C PHE A 31 -17.47 -20.81 10.06
N TRP A 32 -17.59 -19.55 10.49
CA TRP A 32 -17.22 -19.08 11.82
C TRP A 32 -18.42 -18.96 12.77
N GLY A 33 -19.60 -19.48 12.41
CA GLY A 33 -20.82 -19.33 13.21
C GLY A 33 -21.65 -18.09 12.86
N GLY A 34 -21.47 -17.55 11.65
CA GLY A 34 -22.17 -16.39 11.10
C GLY A 34 -21.32 -15.12 11.10
N ALA A 35 -21.64 -14.16 10.22
CA ALA A 35 -20.90 -12.89 10.06
C ALA A 35 -20.87 -12.01 11.33
N GLY A 36 -21.75 -12.28 12.30
CA GLY A 36 -21.77 -11.61 13.61
C GLY A 36 -21.01 -12.35 14.72
N SER A 37 -20.39 -13.50 14.42
CA SER A 37 -19.68 -14.28 15.44
C SER A 37 -18.39 -13.59 15.88
N VAL A 38 -18.02 -13.79 17.14
CA VAL A 38 -16.80 -13.24 17.73
C VAL A 38 -15.57 -13.64 16.92
N ALA A 39 -15.51 -14.88 16.43
CA ALA A 39 -14.39 -15.38 15.64
C ALA A 39 -14.26 -14.69 14.26
N CYS A 40 -15.37 -14.45 13.57
CA CYS A 40 -15.37 -13.72 12.30
C CYS A 40 -14.92 -12.25 12.51
N GLN A 41 -15.39 -11.62 13.57
CA GLN A 41 -15.04 -10.23 13.90
C GLN A 41 -13.57 -10.07 14.29
N GLU A 42 -13.01 -11.00 15.06
CA GLU A 42 -11.60 -10.99 15.44
C GLU A 42 -10.68 -11.16 14.23
N PHE A 43 -11.00 -12.08 13.32
CA PHE A 43 -10.25 -12.27 12.09
C PHE A 43 -10.24 -11.01 11.21
N VAL A 44 -11.41 -10.39 11.00
CA VAL A 44 -11.54 -9.13 10.24
C VAL A 44 -10.76 -8.00 10.92
N ALA A 45 -10.77 -7.92 12.25
CA ALA A 45 -10.02 -6.91 12.99
C ALA A 45 -8.50 -7.13 12.87
N GLN A 46 -8.02 -8.38 12.97
CA GLN A 46 -6.61 -8.73 12.80
C GLN A 46 -6.13 -8.39 11.38
N LEU A 47 -6.93 -8.74 10.37
CA LEU A 47 -6.67 -8.43 8.97
C LEU A 47 -6.64 -6.91 8.74
N GLY A 48 -7.56 -6.17 9.36
CA GLY A 48 -7.61 -4.71 9.32
C GLY A 48 -6.32 -4.07 9.87
N ARG A 49 -5.81 -4.56 11.00
CA ARG A 49 -4.55 -4.11 11.60
C ARG A 49 -3.34 -4.39 10.70
N ASN A 50 -3.25 -5.60 10.14
CA ASN A 50 -2.17 -5.96 9.20
C ASN A 50 -2.14 -5.02 7.99
N PHE A 51 -3.30 -4.75 7.39
CA PHE A 51 -3.36 -3.84 6.25
C PHE A 51 -3.06 -2.39 6.63
N ALA A 52 -3.48 -1.91 7.82
CA ALA A 52 -3.14 -0.57 8.28
C ALA A 52 -1.62 -0.34 8.32
N VAL A 53 -0.88 -1.30 8.88
CA VAL A 53 0.59 -1.27 8.92
C VAL A 53 1.20 -1.28 7.51
N ILE A 54 0.67 -2.12 6.60
CA ILE A 54 1.15 -2.16 5.21
C ILE A 54 0.93 -0.81 4.49
N TYR A 55 -0.19 -0.14 4.71
CA TYR A 55 -0.44 1.17 4.10
C TYR A 55 0.49 2.25 4.66
N GLU A 56 0.69 2.28 5.97
CA GLU A 56 1.58 3.24 6.61
C GLU A 56 3.03 3.08 6.14
N GLN A 57 3.52 1.84 6.10
CA GLN A 57 4.84 1.54 5.57
C GLN A 57 4.97 1.86 4.08
N ALA A 58 3.93 1.56 3.27
CA ALA A 58 3.94 1.91 1.85
C ALA A 58 3.98 3.43 1.62
N ASN A 59 3.29 4.21 2.44
CA ASN A 59 3.34 5.68 2.38
C ASN A 59 4.72 6.21 2.76
N SER A 60 5.29 5.75 3.88
CA SER A 60 6.65 6.10 4.31
C SER A 60 7.69 5.71 3.25
N HIS A 61 7.55 4.52 2.66
CA HIS A 61 8.42 4.07 1.59
C HIS A 61 8.28 4.94 0.34
N GLY A 62 7.05 5.29 -0.06
CA GLY A 62 6.79 6.19 -1.20
C GLY A 62 7.48 7.55 -1.04
N GLN A 63 7.41 8.15 0.15
CA GLN A 63 8.11 9.40 0.46
C GLN A 63 9.64 9.26 0.36
N LYS A 64 10.19 8.14 0.87
CA LYS A 64 11.63 7.85 0.76
C LYS A 64 12.07 7.71 -0.70
N VAL A 65 11.31 6.99 -1.53
CA VAL A 65 11.59 6.82 -2.96
C VAL A 65 11.54 8.17 -3.69
N GLN A 66 10.55 9.02 -3.38
CA GLN A 66 10.48 10.37 -3.95
C GLN A 66 11.71 11.21 -3.58
N SER A 67 12.12 11.19 -2.32
CA SER A 67 13.32 11.89 -1.85
C SER A 67 14.58 11.38 -2.55
N ALA A 68 14.76 10.06 -2.64
CA ALA A 68 15.88 9.45 -3.36
C ALA A 68 15.88 9.85 -4.84
N GLY A 69 14.72 9.89 -5.50
CA GLY A 69 14.58 10.35 -6.88
C GLY A 69 15.00 11.81 -7.07
N ASN A 70 14.62 12.70 -6.14
CA ASN A 70 15.04 14.10 -6.18
C ASN A 70 16.54 14.27 -5.98
N ASN A 71 17.13 13.52 -5.04
CA ASN A 71 18.57 13.53 -4.80
C ASN A 71 19.34 13.03 -6.04
N MET A 72 18.88 11.95 -6.65
CA MET A 72 19.46 11.43 -7.89
C MET A 72 19.39 12.47 -9.03
N ALA A 73 18.25 13.13 -9.22
CA ALA A 73 18.11 14.17 -10.24
C ALA A 73 19.07 15.36 -10.01
N ASN A 74 19.26 15.76 -8.75
CA ASN A 74 20.21 16.82 -8.38
C ASN A 74 21.66 16.39 -8.62
N THR A 75 22.02 15.16 -8.23
CA THR A 75 23.35 14.61 -8.49
C THR A 75 23.64 14.54 -9.98
N ASP A 76 22.70 14.05 -10.78
CA ASP A 76 22.84 13.93 -12.24
C ASP A 76 23.06 15.30 -12.90
N ALA A 77 22.27 16.31 -12.48
CA ALA A 77 22.44 17.69 -12.95
C ALA A 77 23.81 18.28 -12.57
N SER A 78 24.30 18.01 -11.35
CA SER A 78 25.61 18.47 -10.88
C SER A 78 26.76 17.81 -11.66
N VAL A 79 26.65 16.51 -11.97
CA VAL A 79 27.64 15.79 -12.78
C VAL A 79 27.63 16.35 -14.21
N GLY A 80 26.45 16.52 -14.81
CA GLY A 80 26.32 17.11 -16.14
C GLY A 80 26.93 18.51 -16.24
N SER A 81 26.72 19.36 -15.22
CA SER A 81 27.34 20.69 -15.16
C SER A 81 28.85 20.66 -14.94
N SER A 82 29.40 19.57 -14.41
CA SER A 82 30.85 19.43 -14.18
C SER A 82 31.61 18.99 -15.44
N TRP A 83 30.87 18.54 -16.46
CA TRP A 83 31.40 18.10 -17.76
C TRP A 83 31.05 19.06 -18.90
N ALA A 84 30.24 20.09 -18.63
CA ALA A 84 29.96 21.20 -19.54
C ALA A 84 31.09 22.24 -19.48
#